data_AF-A0A642V600-F1
#
_entry.id   AF-A0A642V600-F1
#
_cell.length_a   1.000
_cell.length_b   1.000
_cell.length_c   1.000
_cell.angle_alpha   90.00
_cell.angle_beta   90.00
_cell.angle_gamma   90.00
#
_symmetry.space_group_name_H-M   'P 1'
#
loop_
_entity.id
_entity.type
_entity.pdbx_description
1 polymer ?
#
loop_
_entity_poly.entity_id
_entity_poly.type
_entity_poly.pdbx_seq_one_letter_code
_entity_poly.pdbx_strand_id
1 'polypeptide(L)'
;MVGIETDIQSLELESESIEDLRRQYDVLSVEKGLSTMMEMQQQMQIEGEEDGMEEMGLQQLYQEKLHRMTGVSAFRVKNGFGIRIELFSNAQFLSPHYMILRKNTKGLLEVYRHTIPAFIPLAKYQQDYLNVNMRLFVKKVRGDLMRILEKQTIFMEKLPHVKNVEVDPAFRLIKLHLDTEGTAYLICSDDYVKRAVVKDHPREQDWERLLLGPIDQLKSRLELAG
;
A
#
# COMPACT_ATOMS: atom_id res chain seq x y z
N MET A 1 -41.35 -17.85 -16.07
CA MET A 1 -40.47 -18.16 -14.93
C MET A 1 -39.10 -18.62 -15.45
N VAL A 2 -38.30 -17.71 -16.05
CA VAL A 2 -36.99 -18.05 -16.66
C VAL A 2 -35.87 -17.13 -16.13
N GLY A 3 -36.19 -16.23 -15.19
CA GLY A 3 -35.28 -15.18 -14.71
C GLY A 3 -34.65 -15.39 -13.35
N ILE A 4 -34.87 -16.54 -12.68
CA ILE A 4 -34.31 -16.80 -11.34
C ILE A 4 -33.11 -17.76 -11.42
N GLU A 5 -33.13 -18.73 -12.34
CA GLU A 5 -32.01 -19.68 -12.50
C GLU A 5 -30.74 -19.03 -13.10
N THR A 6 -30.89 -17.97 -13.91
CA THR A 6 -29.77 -17.22 -14.49
C THR A 6 -29.07 -16.31 -13.46
N ASP A 7 -29.80 -15.82 -12.46
CA ASP A 7 -29.24 -15.02 -11.38
C ASP A 7 -28.50 -15.89 -10.34
N ILE A 8 -28.93 -17.14 -10.12
CA ILE A 8 -28.24 -18.07 -9.22
C ILE A 8 -26.93 -18.55 -9.85
N GLN A 9 -26.93 -18.92 -11.14
CA GLN A 9 -25.69 -19.33 -11.84
C GLN A 9 -24.65 -18.21 -11.93
N SER A 10 -25.09 -16.95 -12.08
CA SER A 10 -24.16 -15.81 -12.11
C SER A 10 -23.58 -15.48 -10.74
N LEU A 11 -24.32 -15.71 -9.65
CA LEU A 11 -23.82 -15.59 -8.27
C LEU A 11 -22.85 -16.72 -7.92
N GLU A 12 -23.09 -17.95 -8.38
CA GLU A 12 -22.20 -19.11 -8.19
C GLU A 12 -20.86 -18.91 -8.93
N LEU A 13 -20.90 -18.45 -10.18
CA LEU A 13 -19.71 -18.10 -10.96
C LEU A 13 -18.91 -16.94 -10.35
N GLU A 14 -19.58 -15.98 -9.71
CA GLU A 14 -18.91 -14.91 -8.97
C GLU A 14 -18.32 -15.36 -7.64
N SER A 15 -18.91 -16.34 -6.95
CA SER A 15 -18.27 -16.96 -5.78
C SER A 15 -17.03 -17.76 -6.13
N GLU A 16 -17.05 -18.54 -7.23
CA GLU A 16 -15.88 -19.30 -7.68
C GLU A 16 -14.71 -18.38 -8.06
N SER A 17 -14.97 -17.29 -8.79
CA SER A 17 -13.96 -16.28 -9.11
C SER A 17 -13.35 -15.61 -7.87
N ILE A 18 -14.12 -15.45 -6.80
CA ILE A 18 -13.63 -14.83 -5.55
C ILE A 18 -12.82 -15.85 -4.74
N GLU A 19 -13.24 -17.10 -4.69
CA GLU A 19 -12.48 -18.17 -4.07
C GLU A 19 -11.16 -18.44 -4.79
N ASP A 20 -11.13 -18.42 -6.12
CA ASP A 20 -9.90 -18.59 -6.88
C ASP A 20 -8.92 -17.43 -6.63
N LEU A 21 -9.42 -16.20 -6.50
CA LEU A 21 -8.61 -15.06 -6.10
C LEU A 21 -8.13 -15.20 -4.65
N ARG A 22 -8.99 -15.62 -3.71
CA ARG A 22 -8.58 -15.91 -2.32
C ARG A 22 -7.50 -16.97 -2.28
N ARG A 23 -7.66 -18.10 -2.97
CA ARG A 23 -6.66 -19.16 -3.10
C ARG A 23 -5.35 -18.66 -3.70
N GLN A 24 -5.40 -17.85 -4.76
CA GLN A 24 -4.20 -17.24 -5.34
C GLN A 24 -3.44 -16.32 -4.37
N TYR A 25 -4.14 -15.69 -3.43
CA TYR A 25 -3.52 -14.85 -2.39
C TYR A 25 -3.15 -15.64 -1.12
N ASP A 26 -3.92 -16.66 -0.73
CA ASP A 26 -3.69 -17.51 0.45
C ASP A 26 -2.45 -18.40 0.28
N VAL A 27 -2.20 -18.89 -0.93
CA VAL A 27 -0.96 -19.62 -1.30
C VAL A 27 0.30 -18.77 -1.07
N LEU A 28 0.18 -17.44 -0.96
CA LEU A 28 1.33 -16.56 -0.69
C LEU A 28 1.51 -16.22 0.80
N SER A 29 0.54 -16.54 1.66
CA SER A 29 0.60 -16.22 3.09
C SER A 29 0.92 -17.41 3.99
N VAL A 30 0.61 -18.66 3.62
CA VAL A 30 0.82 -19.77 4.58
C VAL A 30 0.98 -21.15 3.93
N GLU A 31 2.20 -21.53 3.51
CA GLU A 31 2.49 -22.95 3.19
C GLU A 31 3.29 -23.69 4.27
N LYS A 32 3.59 -23.05 5.41
CA LYS A 32 4.26 -23.75 6.55
C LYS A 32 3.59 -23.59 7.92
N GLY A 33 2.59 -22.73 8.07
CA GLY A 33 1.93 -22.48 9.36
C GLY A 33 0.52 -23.08 9.52
N LEU A 34 -0.20 -23.32 8.41
CA LEU A 34 -1.60 -23.77 8.43
C LEU A 34 -1.73 -25.27 8.69
N SER A 35 -0.79 -26.09 8.19
CA SER A 35 -0.81 -27.55 8.41
C SER A 35 -0.71 -27.89 9.90
N THR A 36 0.15 -27.19 10.64
CA THR A 36 0.35 -27.40 12.08
C THR A 36 -0.85 -26.95 12.91
N MET A 37 -1.58 -25.92 12.47
CA MET A 37 -2.81 -25.46 13.14
C MET A 37 -4.02 -26.35 12.84
N MET A 38 -4.15 -26.88 11.61
CA MET A 38 -5.21 -27.84 11.28
C MET A 38 -5.06 -29.16 12.04
N GLU A 39 -3.82 -29.63 12.26
CA GLU A 39 -3.55 -30.83 13.06
C GLU A 39 -3.89 -30.61 14.55
N MET A 40 -3.64 -29.41 15.10
CA MET A 40 -4.07 -29.06 16.47
C MET A 40 -5.59 -28.95 16.62
N GLN A 41 -6.32 -28.52 15.59
CA GLN A 41 -7.79 -28.41 15.63
C GLN A 41 -8.51 -29.75 15.62
N GLN A 42 -7.90 -30.79 15.03
CA GLN A 42 -8.48 -32.13 15.02
C GLN A 42 -8.42 -32.83 16.39
N GLN A 43 -7.59 -32.34 17.32
CA GLN A 43 -7.45 -32.85 18.68
C GLN A 43 -8.40 -32.21 19.71
N MET A 44 -9.08 -31.11 19.37
CA MET A 44 -9.95 -30.37 20.32
C MET A 44 -11.45 -30.56 20.12
N GLN A 45 -11.90 -31.44 19.22
CA GLN A 45 -13.33 -31.72 19.01
C GLN A 45 -13.84 -32.83 19.92
N ILE A 46 -13.94 -32.58 21.23
CA ILE A 46 -14.87 -33.27 22.13
C ILE A 46 -15.44 -32.23 23.10
N GLU A 47 -16.76 -32.01 23.01
CA GLU A 47 -17.66 -31.25 23.91
C GLU A 47 -17.87 -29.74 23.67
N GLY A 48 -19.12 -29.35 23.35
CA GLY A 48 -19.68 -28.01 23.57
C GLY A 48 -20.25 -27.29 22.34
N GLU A 49 -21.45 -27.67 21.86
CA GLU A 49 -22.06 -27.10 20.63
C GLU A 49 -22.67 -25.68 20.76
N GLU A 50 -22.72 -25.07 21.95
CA GLU A 50 -23.22 -23.69 22.11
C GLU A 50 -22.12 -22.62 22.30
N ASP A 51 -20.94 -22.98 22.83
CA ASP A 51 -19.75 -22.09 22.91
C ASP A 51 -19.02 -21.97 21.55
N GLY A 52 -19.24 -22.92 20.64
CA GLY A 52 -18.55 -22.99 19.36
C GLY A 52 -18.91 -21.88 18.35
N MET A 53 -20.08 -21.24 18.46
CA MET A 53 -20.47 -20.16 17.52
C MET A 53 -19.77 -18.83 17.81
N GLU A 54 -19.58 -18.45 19.07
CA GLU A 54 -18.80 -17.27 19.44
C GLU A 54 -17.31 -17.47 19.18
N GLU A 55 -16.80 -18.68 19.45
CA GLU A 55 -15.41 -19.05 19.18
C GLU A 55 -15.09 -19.07 17.67
N MET A 56 -16.02 -19.55 16.84
CA MET A 56 -15.89 -19.53 15.38
C MET A 56 -15.91 -18.10 14.82
N GLY A 57 -16.72 -17.20 15.39
CA GLY A 57 -16.74 -15.79 15.01
C GLY A 57 -15.44 -15.05 15.39
N LEU A 58 -14.90 -15.34 16.58
CA LEU A 58 -13.60 -14.83 17.03
C LEU A 58 -12.45 -15.33 16.16
N GLN A 59 -12.50 -16.60 15.76
CA GLN A 59 -11.48 -17.20 14.91
C GLN A 59 -11.47 -16.58 13.51
N GLN A 60 -12.64 -16.36 12.91
CA GLN A 60 -12.75 -15.67 11.62
C GLN A 60 -12.22 -14.23 11.70
N LEU A 61 -12.55 -13.51 12.78
CA LEU A 61 -12.04 -12.17 13.02
C LEU A 61 -10.50 -12.15 13.18
N TYR A 62 -9.95 -13.15 13.87
CA TYR A 62 -8.50 -13.28 14.06
C TYR A 62 -7.80 -13.58 12.73
N GLN A 63 -8.33 -14.50 11.93
CA GLN A 63 -7.83 -14.79 10.59
C GLN A 63 -7.87 -13.54 9.70
N GLU A 64 -8.96 -12.78 9.70
CA GLU A 64 -9.06 -11.54 8.93
C GLU A 64 -7.96 -10.54 9.33
N LYS A 65 -7.71 -10.38 10.64
CA LYS A 65 -6.62 -9.53 11.14
C LYS A 65 -5.25 -10.00 10.67
N LEU A 66 -4.98 -11.31 10.70
CA LEU A 66 -3.73 -11.88 10.20
C LEU A 66 -3.54 -11.64 8.70
N HIS A 67 -4.57 -11.87 7.88
CA HIS A 67 -4.49 -11.60 6.43
C HIS A 67 -4.22 -10.12 6.15
N ARG A 68 -4.79 -9.21 6.95
CA ARG A 68 -4.52 -7.77 6.83
C ARG A 68 -3.09 -7.38 7.15
N MET A 69 -2.35 -8.17 7.94
CA MET A 69 -0.93 -7.91 8.21
C MET A 69 -0.05 -8.04 6.96
N THR A 70 -0.54 -8.69 5.89
CA THR A 70 0.15 -8.71 4.59
C THR A 70 0.18 -7.33 3.90
N GLY A 71 -0.64 -6.39 4.38
CA GLY A 71 -0.77 -5.03 3.84
C GLY A 71 -1.70 -4.93 2.62
N VAL A 72 -2.28 -6.05 2.15
CA VAL A 72 -3.27 -6.05 1.08
C VAL A 72 -4.34 -7.08 1.40
N SER A 73 -5.62 -6.70 1.36
CA SER A 73 -6.73 -7.63 1.48
C SER A 73 -7.88 -7.28 0.54
N ALA A 74 -8.73 -8.26 0.25
CA ALA A 74 -9.95 -8.08 -0.55
C ALA A 74 -11.19 -8.29 0.33
N PHE A 75 -12.25 -7.53 0.07
CA PHE A 75 -13.52 -7.63 0.80
C PHE A 75 -14.71 -7.49 -0.14
N ARG A 76 -15.85 -8.07 0.23
CA ARG A 76 -17.05 -8.05 -0.60
C ARG A 76 -17.78 -6.71 -0.47
N VAL A 77 -18.34 -6.21 -1.57
CA VAL A 77 -19.31 -5.10 -1.56
C VAL A 77 -20.54 -5.49 -2.39
N LYS A 78 -21.66 -4.79 -2.20
CA LYS A 78 -22.97 -5.17 -2.81
C LYS A 78 -22.91 -5.43 -4.32
N ASN A 79 -22.10 -4.67 -5.07
CA ASN A 79 -22.01 -4.73 -6.53
C ASN A 79 -20.55 -4.86 -7.02
N GLY A 80 -19.75 -5.71 -6.37
CA GLY A 80 -18.35 -5.93 -6.73
C GLY A 80 -17.49 -6.34 -5.53
N PHE A 81 -16.23 -5.94 -5.55
CA PHE A 81 -15.32 -6.19 -4.43
C PHE A 81 -14.39 -4.99 -4.18
N GLY A 82 -13.97 -4.85 -2.95
CA GLY A 82 -13.01 -3.85 -2.52
C GLY A 82 -11.63 -4.44 -2.34
N ILE A 83 -10.61 -3.64 -2.60
CA ILE A 83 -9.22 -3.89 -2.24
C ILE A 83 -8.84 -2.87 -1.19
N ARG A 84 -8.30 -3.36 -0.08
CA ARG A 84 -7.73 -2.59 1.01
C ARG A 84 -6.21 -2.69 0.93
N ILE A 85 -5.53 -1.55 1.00
CA ILE A 85 -4.06 -1.46 1.06
C ILE A 85 -3.71 -0.78 2.37
N GLU A 86 -3.01 -1.49 3.23
CA GLU A 86 -2.50 -1.01 4.51
C GLU A 86 -0.98 -0.86 4.44
N LEU A 87 -0.50 0.28 4.92
CA LEU A 87 0.92 0.56 5.08
C LEU A 87 1.25 0.51 6.57
N PHE A 88 2.45 0.05 6.89
CA PHE A 88 2.94 -0.06 8.26
C PHE A 88 4.19 0.80 8.40
N SER A 89 4.20 1.70 9.37
CA SER A 89 5.35 2.56 9.69
C SER A 89 5.30 2.94 11.16
N ASN A 90 6.48 3.17 11.77
CA ASN A 90 6.61 3.57 13.17
C ASN A 90 5.82 2.66 14.14
N ALA A 91 5.94 1.35 13.92
CA ALA A 91 5.27 0.29 14.68
C ALA A 91 3.72 0.36 14.66
N GLN A 92 3.11 1.06 13.71
CA GLN A 92 1.66 1.22 13.60
C GLN A 92 1.17 1.08 12.16
N PHE A 93 -0.06 0.59 12.00
CA PHE A 93 -0.75 0.64 10.70
C PHE A 93 -1.30 2.04 10.46
N LEU A 94 -1.02 2.57 9.27
CA LEU A 94 -1.58 3.84 8.82
C LEU A 94 -3.02 3.67 8.35
N SER A 95 -3.71 4.80 8.12
CA SER A 95 -5.04 4.79 7.54
C SER A 95 -5.02 4.03 6.19
N PRO A 96 -5.88 3.01 6.01
CA PRO A 96 -5.90 2.21 4.79
C PRO A 96 -6.34 3.01 3.57
N HIS A 97 -5.76 2.66 2.42
CA HIS A 97 -6.31 3.06 1.13
C HIS A 97 -7.27 2.00 0.60
N TYR A 98 -8.34 2.45 -0.04
CA TYR A 98 -9.38 1.59 -0.57
C TYR A 98 -9.53 1.80 -2.08
N MET A 99 -9.83 0.72 -2.79
CA MET A 99 -10.30 0.74 -4.17
C MET A 99 -11.52 -0.16 -4.26
N ILE A 100 -12.61 0.34 -4.82
CA ILE A 100 -13.82 -0.43 -5.09
C ILE A 100 -13.83 -0.77 -6.57
N LEU A 101 -13.84 -2.07 -6.88
CA LEU A 101 -13.88 -2.60 -8.22
C LEU A 101 -15.28 -3.09 -8.56
N ARG A 102 -15.70 -2.88 -9.81
CA ARG A 102 -16.95 -3.43 -10.37
C ARG A 102 -16.73 -3.81 -11.82
N LYS A 103 -17.62 -4.64 -12.37
CA LYS A 103 -17.68 -4.89 -13.81
C LYS A 103 -18.36 -3.72 -14.52
N ASN A 104 -17.81 -3.28 -15.65
CA ASN A 104 -18.44 -2.32 -16.54
C ASN A 104 -19.41 -3.03 -17.51
N THR A 105 -20.01 -2.28 -18.43
CA THR A 105 -20.97 -2.82 -19.43
C THR A 105 -20.36 -3.85 -20.38
N LYS A 106 -19.03 -3.91 -20.48
CA LYS A 106 -18.30 -4.91 -21.29
C LYS A 106 -17.88 -6.13 -20.46
N GLY A 107 -18.30 -6.22 -19.19
CA GLY A 107 -17.91 -7.30 -18.27
C GLY A 107 -16.49 -7.19 -17.71
N LEU A 108 -15.75 -6.11 -18.03
CA LEU A 108 -14.38 -5.90 -17.55
C LEU A 108 -14.38 -5.17 -16.21
N LEU A 109 -13.42 -5.49 -15.35
CA LEU A 109 -13.24 -4.79 -14.08
C LEU A 109 -12.77 -3.35 -14.33
N GLU A 110 -13.32 -2.43 -13.55
CA GLU A 110 -12.91 -1.03 -13.47
C GLU A 110 -12.85 -0.57 -12.01
N VAL A 111 -11.98 0.40 -11.70
CA VAL A 111 -12.01 1.12 -10.42
C VAL A 111 -13.20 2.07 -10.43
N TYR A 112 -14.21 1.78 -9.61
CA TYR A 112 -15.40 2.62 -9.47
C TYR A 112 -15.16 3.80 -8.52
N ARG A 113 -14.50 3.55 -7.37
CA ARG A 113 -14.17 4.55 -6.36
C ARG A 113 -12.84 4.20 -5.70
N HIS A 114 -12.08 5.19 -5.26
CA HIS A 114 -10.84 4.94 -4.52
C HIS A 114 -10.46 6.10 -3.59
N THR A 115 -9.58 5.81 -2.64
CA THR A 115 -8.88 6.81 -1.81
C THR A 115 -7.40 6.92 -2.14
N ILE A 116 -6.97 6.36 -3.28
CA ILE A 116 -5.60 6.49 -3.78
C ILE A 116 -5.32 7.96 -4.15
N PRO A 117 -4.20 8.56 -3.68
CA PRO A 117 -3.85 9.93 -4.02
C PRO A 117 -3.67 10.18 -5.52
N ALA A 118 -4.05 11.37 -5.98
CA ALA A 118 -4.11 11.71 -7.41
C ALA A 118 -2.75 11.70 -8.15
N PHE A 119 -1.64 11.83 -7.43
CA PHE A 119 -0.29 11.78 -8.02
C PHE A 119 0.17 10.34 -8.35
N ILE A 120 -0.55 9.31 -7.88
CA ILE A 120 -0.32 7.91 -8.29
C ILE A 120 -1.07 7.67 -9.60
N PRO A 121 -0.42 7.14 -10.66
CA PRO A 121 -1.02 7.01 -11.99
C PRO A 121 -1.98 5.81 -12.09
N LEU A 122 -3.03 5.81 -11.25
CA LEU A 122 -3.96 4.69 -11.10
C LEU A 122 -4.66 4.32 -12.42
N ALA A 123 -5.06 5.31 -13.21
CA ALA A 123 -5.71 5.08 -14.51
C ALA A 123 -4.80 4.30 -15.47
N LYS A 124 -3.50 4.62 -15.49
CA LYS A 124 -2.51 3.89 -16.29
C LYS A 124 -2.37 2.45 -15.79
N TYR A 125 -2.23 2.25 -14.48
CA TYR A 125 -2.15 0.90 -13.92
C TYR A 125 -3.41 0.09 -14.18
N GLN A 126 -4.59 0.71 -14.14
CA GLN A 126 -5.84 0.05 -14.48
C GLN A 126 -5.83 -0.45 -15.93
N GLN A 127 -5.45 0.41 -16.87
CA GLN A 127 -5.38 0.08 -18.28
C GLN A 127 -4.36 -1.03 -18.57
N ASP A 128 -3.17 -0.92 -17.96
CA ASP A 128 -2.05 -1.81 -18.26
C ASP A 128 -2.20 -3.18 -17.58
N TYR A 129 -2.84 -3.24 -16.40
CA TYR A 129 -2.73 -4.42 -15.52
C TYR A 129 -4.05 -4.94 -14.94
N LEU A 130 -5.11 -4.14 -14.71
CA LEU A 130 -6.24 -4.58 -13.86
C LEU A 130 -6.92 -5.86 -14.37
N ASN A 131 -7.19 -5.93 -15.68
CA ASN A 131 -7.88 -7.05 -16.32
C ASN A 131 -6.92 -8.11 -16.90
N VAL A 132 -5.61 -7.94 -16.71
CA VAL A 132 -4.57 -8.84 -17.23
C VAL A 132 -3.85 -9.55 -16.09
N ASN A 133 -3.49 -8.80 -15.05
CA ASN A 133 -2.77 -9.26 -13.89
C ASN A 133 -3.11 -8.38 -12.68
N MET A 134 -4.18 -8.74 -11.97
CA MET A 134 -4.65 -8.05 -10.77
C MET A 134 -3.55 -7.92 -9.71
N ARG A 135 -2.73 -8.96 -9.52
CA ARG A 135 -1.63 -8.95 -8.55
C ARG A 135 -0.60 -7.87 -8.89
N LEU A 136 -0.24 -7.72 -10.16
CA LEU A 136 0.68 -6.68 -10.61
C LEU A 136 0.06 -5.28 -10.48
N PHE A 137 -1.23 -5.13 -10.82
CA PHE A 137 -1.98 -3.89 -10.61
C PHE A 137 -1.85 -3.42 -9.15
N VAL A 138 -2.21 -4.29 -8.19
CA VAL A 138 -2.14 -3.95 -6.77
C VAL A 138 -0.70 -3.72 -6.31
N LYS A 139 0.25 -4.53 -6.79
CA LYS A 139 1.69 -4.37 -6.47
C LYS A 139 2.22 -3.01 -6.92
N LYS A 140 1.81 -2.51 -8.08
CA LYS A 140 2.23 -1.19 -8.59
C LYS A 140 1.67 -0.06 -7.74
N VAL A 141 0.37 -0.10 -7.43
CA VAL A 141 -0.28 0.89 -6.56
C VAL A 141 0.35 0.90 -5.16
N ARG A 142 0.49 -0.26 -4.53
CA ARG A 142 1.14 -0.39 -3.21
C ARG A 142 2.60 0.07 -3.24
N GLY A 143 3.34 -0.25 -4.30
CA GLY A 143 4.73 0.16 -4.46
C GLY A 143 4.90 1.67 -4.45
N ASP A 144 4.04 2.40 -5.16
CA ASP A 144 4.09 3.87 -5.18
C ASP A 144 3.70 4.48 -3.82
N LEU A 145 2.69 3.91 -3.15
CA LEU A 145 2.32 4.31 -1.80
C LEU A 145 3.48 4.12 -0.80
N MET A 146 4.18 2.97 -0.86
CA MET A 146 5.33 2.68 -0.01
C MET A 146 6.48 3.66 -0.23
N ARG A 147 6.83 3.97 -1.49
CA ARG A 147 7.91 4.93 -1.79
C ARG A 147 7.64 6.31 -1.24
N ILE A 148 6.38 6.74 -1.28
CA ILE A 148 5.99 8.05 -0.74
C ILE A 148 6.08 8.04 0.78
N LEU A 149 5.66 6.94 1.41
CA LEU A 149 5.83 6.75 2.85
C LEU A 149 7.31 6.75 3.26
N GLU A 150 8.19 6.08 2.51
CA GLU A 150 9.63 6.09 2.75
C GLU A 150 10.21 7.50 2.67
N LYS A 151 9.87 8.28 1.63
CA LYS A 151 10.27 9.68 1.52
C LYS A 151 9.71 10.52 2.67
N GLN A 152 8.46 10.31 3.04
CA GLN A 152 7.84 11.01 4.18
C GLN A 152 8.63 10.75 5.46
N THR A 153 9.00 9.51 5.75
CA THR A 153 9.82 9.18 6.92
C THR A 153 11.14 9.95 6.89
N ILE A 154 11.85 9.95 5.75
CA ILE A 154 13.17 10.59 5.64
C ILE A 154 13.10 12.11 5.79
N PHE A 155 12.14 12.77 5.12
CA PHE A 155 12.07 14.23 5.09
C PHE A 155 11.31 14.84 6.27
N MET A 156 10.50 14.07 6.98
CA MET A 156 9.82 14.52 8.20
C MET A 156 10.64 14.23 9.47
N GLU A 157 11.66 13.38 9.38
CA GLU A 157 12.68 13.27 10.41
C GLU A 157 13.53 14.55 10.50
N LYS A 158 14.11 14.79 11.68
CA LYS A 158 15.05 15.90 11.87
C LYS A 158 16.31 15.67 11.03
N LEU A 159 16.48 16.48 9.99
CA LEU A 159 17.67 16.48 9.15
C LEU A 159 18.75 17.41 9.75
N PRO A 160 20.03 17.01 9.73
CA PRO A 160 21.15 17.87 10.15
C PRO A 160 21.21 19.14 9.29
N HIS A 161 21.55 20.27 9.91
CA HIS A 161 21.74 21.56 9.24
C HIS A 161 20.49 22.09 8.50
N VAL A 162 19.30 21.56 8.82
CA VAL A 162 18.02 21.97 8.24
C VAL A 162 17.08 22.41 9.36
N LYS A 163 16.67 23.67 9.32
CA LYS A 163 15.71 24.27 10.26
C LYS A 163 14.28 23.82 10.01
N ASN A 164 13.90 23.76 8.73
CA ASN A 164 12.53 23.50 8.31
C ASN A 164 12.50 22.83 6.94
N VAL A 165 11.45 22.04 6.71
CA VAL A 165 11.21 21.30 5.47
C VAL A 165 9.79 21.61 4.98
N GLU A 166 9.69 22.12 3.75
CA GLU A 166 8.42 22.24 3.04
C GLU A 166 8.39 21.21 1.90
N VAL A 167 7.26 20.51 1.73
CA VAL A 167 7.10 19.45 0.72
C VAL A 167 5.79 19.61 -0.04
N ASP A 168 5.78 19.15 -1.28
CA ASP A 168 4.53 18.87 -1.99
C ASP A 168 3.93 17.52 -1.55
N PRO A 169 2.63 17.26 -1.81
CA PRO A 169 1.98 16.01 -1.38
C PRO A 169 2.63 14.72 -1.92
N ALA A 170 3.36 14.79 -3.05
CA ALA A 170 4.02 13.65 -3.67
C ALA A 170 5.50 13.48 -3.26
N PHE A 171 6.03 14.38 -2.44
CA PHE A 171 7.45 14.45 -2.07
C PHE A 171 8.37 14.42 -3.32
N ARG A 172 8.01 15.18 -4.34
CA ARG A 172 8.78 15.38 -5.58
C ARG A 172 9.50 16.72 -5.59
N LEU A 173 8.92 17.73 -4.95
CA LEU A 173 9.54 19.03 -4.76
C LEU A 173 9.67 19.29 -3.27
N ILE A 174 10.91 19.47 -2.82
CA ILE A 174 11.23 19.62 -1.41
C ILE A 174 12.06 20.88 -1.25
N LYS A 175 11.69 21.71 -0.29
CA LYS A 175 12.39 22.94 0.04
C LYS A 175 12.93 22.83 1.47
N LEU A 176 14.25 22.87 1.59
CA LEU A 176 14.97 22.82 2.85
C LEU A 176 15.44 24.22 3.21
N HIS A 177 15.13 24.66 4.43
CA HIS A 177 15.66 25.89 5.01
C HIS A 177 16.91 25.55 5.81
N LEU A 178 18.08 26.04 5.38
CA LEU A 178 19.36 25.65 5.97
C LEU A 178 19.67 26.44 7.26
N ASP A 179 20.50 25.85 8.12
CA ASP A 179 20.86 26.46 9.41
C ASP A 179 21.71 27.73 9.24
N THR A 180 22.60 27.75 8.24
CA THR A 180 23.59 28.79 7.95
C THR A 180 23.11 29.82 6.92
N GLU A 181 21.82 30.14 6.94
CA GLU A 181 21.11 30.93 5.93
C GLU A 181 21.00 30.22 4.57
N GLY A 182 20.08 30.64 3.72
CA GLY A 182 19.85 30.03 2.41
C GLY A 182 18.79 28.93 2.38
N THR A 183 18.38 28.59 1.15
CA THR A 183 17.31 27.64 0.87
C THR A 183 17.75 26.69 -0.23
N ALA A 184 17.57 25.38 0.00
CA ALA A 184 17.79 24.36 -1.01
C ALA A 184 16.46 23.84 -1.57
N TYR A 185 16.37 23.74 -2.89
CA TYR A 185 15.24 23.16 -3.62
C TYR A 185 15.68 21.84 -4.25
N LEU A 186 15.00 20.75 -3.89
CA LEU A 186 15.28 19.42 -4.37
C LEU A 186 14.16 18.95 -5.31
N ILE A 187 14.54 18.39 -6.45
CA ILE A 187 13.66 17.64 -7.32
C ILE A 187 13.97 16.16 -7.17
N CYS A 188 13.03 15.42 -6.61
CA CYS A 188 13.17 14.02 -6.26
C CYS A 188 12.44 13.11 -7.26
N SER A 189 13.06 11.99 -7.61
CA SER A 189 12.38 10.82 -8.15
C SER A 189 11.90 9.92 -7.00
N ASP A 190 11.72 8.63 -7.28
CA ASP A 190 11.26 7.64 -6.30
C ASP A 190 12.22 7.47 -5.11
N ASP A 191 13.52 7.35 -5.39
CA ASP A 191 14.57 6.99 -4.44
C ASP A 191 15.80 7.90 -4.51
N TYR A 192 15.73 8.98 -5.31
CA TYR A 192 16.92 9.76 -5.68
C TYR A 192 16.60 11.25 -5.78
N VAL A 193 17.52 12.10 -5.31
CA VAL A 193 17.54 13.54 -5.56
C VAL A 193 18.18 13.79 -6.92
N LYS A 194 17.37 14.08 -7.93
CA LYS A 194 17.82 14.24 -9.32
C LYS A 194 18.42 15.61 -9.59
N ARG A 195 17.92 16.63 -8.90
CA ARG A 195 18.40 18.01 -9.02
C ARG A 195 18.33 18.67 -7.65
N ALA A 196 19.35 19.46 -7.35
CA ALA A 196 19.38 20.38 -6.23
C ALA A 196 19.69 21.78 -6.78
N VAL A 197 19.05 22.79 -6.21
CA VAL A 197 19.36 24.21 -6.46
C VAL A 197 19.43 24.89 -5.11
N VAL A 198 20.55 25.54 -4.81
CA VAL A 198 20.74 26.23 -3.53
C VAL A 198 20.79 27.73 -3.79
N LYS A 199 20.12 28.50 -2.95
CA LYS A 199 20.09 29.96 -3.03
C LYS A 199 20.45 30.58 -1.70
N ASP A 200 21.10 31.74 -1.77
CA ASP A 200 21.39 32.61 -0.64
C ASP A 200 22.25 31.91 0.44
N HIS A 201 23.11 30.97 0.02
CA HIS A 201 24.05 30.26 0.90
C HIS A 201 25.50 30.51 0.44
N PRO A 202 26.48 30.84 1.30
CA PRO A 202 27.85 31.16 0.87
C PRO A 202 28.57 30.07 0.05
N ARG A 203 28.16 28.81 0.23
CA ARG A 203 28.69 27.60 -0.42
C ARG A 203 27.69 26.90 -1.35
N GLU A 204 26.92 27.63 -2.16
CA GLU A 204 25.82 27.06 -2.98
C GLU A 204 26.24 25.80 -3.77
N GLN A 205 27.35 25.87 -4.51
CA GLN A 205 27.79 24.77 -5.38
C GLN A 205 28.20 23.51 -4.61
N ASP A 206 28.79 23.65 -3.43
CA ASP A 206 29.16 22.50 -2.58
C ASP A 206 27.89 21.80 -2.08
N TRP A 207 26.92 22.60 -1.60
CA TRP A 207 25.65 22.08 -1.12
C TRP A 207 24.84 21.42 -2.23
N GLU A 208 24.80 22.02 -3.42
CA GLU A 208 24.13 21.40 -4.58
C GLU A 208 24.69 20.00 -4.87
N ARG A 209 26.03 19.86 -4.91
CA ARG A 209 26.67 18.56 -5.13
C ARG A 209 26.41 17.58 -4.00
N LEU A 210 26.43 18.04 -2.76
CA LEU A 210 26.21 17.22 -1.57
C LEU A 210 24.78 16.66 -1.51
N LEU A 211 23.79 17.46 -1.92
CA LEU A 211 22.37 17.10 -1.82
C LEU A 211 21.93 16.08 -2.87
N LEU A 212 22.64 16.01 -4.01
CA LEU A 212 22.39 15.01 -5.06
C LEU A 212 22.70 13.60 -4.55
N GLY A 213 21.95 12.61 -5.05
CA GLY A 213 22.20 11.21 -4.70
C GLY A 213 20.95 10.46 -4.22
N PRO A 214 21.15 9.22 -3.74
CA PRO A 214 20.10 8.44 -3.09
C PRO A 214 19.50 9.19 -1.90
N ILE A 215 18.17 9.12 -1.73
CA ILE A 215 17.45 9.85 -0.68
C ILE A 215 17.72 9.24 0.70
N ASP A 216 17.85 7.92 0.80
CA ASP A 216 18.19 7.18 2.02
C ASP A 216 19.53 7.60 2.65
N GLN A 217 20.48 8.05 1.82
CA GLN A 217 21.79 8.53 2.24
C GLN A 217 21.83 10.05 2.49
N LEU A 218 20.72 10.78 2.28
CA LEU A 218 20.69 12.23 2.39
C LEU A 218 21.13 12.71 3.78
N LYS A 219 20.63 12.06 4.84
CA LYS A 219 20.97 12.39 6.23
C LYS A 219 22.47 12.32 6.47
N SER A 220 23.11 11.21 6.12
CA SER A 220 24.56 11.04 6.28
C SER A 220 25.37 12.05 5.46
N ARG A 221 24.91 12.43 4.27
CA ARG A 221 25.57 13.50 3.50
C ARG A 221 25.46 14.84 4.21
N LEU A 222 24.29 15.16 4.78
CA LEU A 222 24.11 16.39 5.56
C LEU A 222 24.98 16.43 6.81
N GLU A 223 25.18 15.30 7.51
CA GLU A 223 26.08 15.21 8.68
C GLU A 223 27.54 15.58 8.34
N LEU A 224 27.97 15.36 7.10
CA LEU A 224 29.32 15.71 6.63
C LEU A 224 29.46 17.18 6.21
N ALA A 225 28.35 17.95 6.18
CA ALA A 225 28.35 19.35 5.75
C ALA A 225 28.80 20.33 6.83
N GLY A 226 28.76 19.89 8.10
CA GLY A 226 29.05 20.68 9.29
C GLY A 226 30.53 21.03 9.49
#